data_AF-A0A925SZQ3-F1
#
_entry.id   AF-A0A925SZQ3-F1
#
_cell.length_a   1.000
_cell.length_b   1.000
_cell.length_c   1.000
_cell.angle_alpha   90.00
_cell.angle_beta   90.00
_cell.angle_gamma   90.00
#
_symmetry.space_group_name_H-M   'P 1'
#
loop_
_entity.id
_entity.type
_entity.pdbx_description
1 polymer ?
#
loop_
_entity_poly.entity_id
_entity_poly.type
_entity_poly.pdbx_seq_one_letter_code
_entity_poly.pdbx_strand_id
1 'polypeptide(L)'
;DNAIVLDDFRVLNEDGLRYEDEFVKHKILDAIGDLYLLGHSLIGEFSGHKSGHKLNNLLLRKLIADTQTWESVVFEKPSDAPIAYVQPPPVPVGSAI
;
A
#
# COMPACT_ATOMS: atom_id res chain seq x y z
N ASP A 1 -2.81 -16.12 16.64
CA ASP A 1 -2.83 -16.26 15.18
C ASP A 1 -2.68 -14.93 14.46
N ASN A 2 -1.64 -14.78 13.63
CA ASN A 2 -1.41 -13.56 12.83
C ASN A 2 -0.78 -13.84 11.45
N ALA A 3 -0.60 -15.10 11.07
CA ALA A 3 -0.03 -15.50 9.79
C ALA A 3 -0.79 -16.70 9.22
N ILE A 4 -0.82 -16.79 7.90
CA ILE A 4 -1.30 -17.96 7.18
C ILE A 4 -0.14 -18.94 7.10
N VAL A 5 -0.34 -20.16 7.58
CA VAL A 5 0.67 -21.22 7.55
C VAL A 5 0.28 -22.25 6.51
N LEU A 6 1.24 -22.61 5.65
CA LEU A 6 1.09 -23.60 4.60
C LEU A 6 1.94 -24.82 4.95
N ASP A 7 1.40 -26.02 4.74
CA ASP A 7 2.20 -27.23 4.51
C ASP A 7 2.41 -27.43 2.99
N ASP A 8 3.02 -28.54 2.59
CA ASP A 8 3.32 -28.82 1.18
C ASP A 8 2.08 -28.91 0.27
N PHE A 9 0.87 -29.06 0.84
CA PHE A 9 -0.36 -29.35 0.10
C PHE A 9 -1.58 -28.53 0.50
N ARG A 10 -1.59 -27.86 1.67
CA ARG A 10 -2.77 -27.15 2.19
C ARG A 10 -2.44 -26.03 3.16
N VAL A 11 -3.42 -25.14 3.33
CA VAL A 11 -3.47 -24.16 4.41
C VAL A 11 -3.76 -24.89 5.72
N LEU A 12 -2.97 -24.60 6.76
CA LEU A 12 -3.07 -25.23 8.08
C LEU A 12 -4.02 -24.49 9.04
N ASN A 13 -4.38 -23.24 8.74
CA ASN A 13 -5.31 -22.45 9.53
C ASN A 13 -6.71 -23.09 9.49
N GLU A 14 -7.31 -23.37 10.67
CA GLU A 14 -8.63 -24.04 10.77
C GLU A 14 -9.76 -23.28 10.07
N ASP A 15 -9.73 -21.93 10.15
CA ASP A 15 -10.70 -21.05 9.48
C ASP A 15 -10.42 -20.84 7.98
N GLY A 16 -9.32 -21.39 7.45
CA GLY A 16 -8.92 -21.24 6.06
C GLY A 16 -8.45 -19.83 5.69
N LEU A 17 -8.72 -19.43 4.44
CA LEU A 17 -8.37 -18.11 3.90
C LEU A 17 -9.55 -17.14 4.01
N ARG A 18 -9.24 -15.86 4.19
CA ARG A 18 -10.23 -14.77 4.13
C ARG A 18 -10.70 -14.49 2.70
N TYR A 19 -9.80 -14.69 1.73
CA TYR A 19 -10.06 -14.53 0.31
C TYR A 19 -9.36 -15.66 -0.46
N GLU A 20 -9.93 -16.12 -1.56
CA GLU A 20 -9.30 -17.15 -2.41
C GLU A 20 -7.92 -16.71 -2.94
N ASP A 21 -7.71 -15.41 -3.13
CA ASP A 21 -6.50 -14.77 -3.64
C ASP A 21 -5.70 -14.02 -2.55
N GLU A 22 -5.85 -14.43 -1.28
CA GLU A 22 -5.26 -13.73 -0.13
C GLU A 22 -3.73 -13.55 -0.22
N PHE A 23 -3.02 -14.53 -0.78
CA PHE A 23 -1.56 -14.44 -0.97
C PHE A 23 -1.14 -13.29 -1.90
N VAL A 24 -1.85 -13.10 -3.01
CA VAL A 24 -1.53 -12.00 -3.94
C VAL A 24 -2.01 -10.67 -3.40
N LYS A 25 -3.17 -10.62 -2.74
CA LYS A 25 -3.63 -9.42 -2.02
C LYS A 25 -2.62 -8.97 -0.96
N HIS A 26 -1.99 -9.90 -0.25
CA HIS A 26 -0.93 -9.58 0.70
C HIS A 26 0.31 -9.00 0.00
N LYS A 27 0.68 -9.49 -1.19
CA LYS A 27 1.78 -8.88 -1.98
C LYS A 27 1.44 -7.48 -2.48
N ILE A 28 0.18 -7.20 -2.80
CA ILE A 28 -0.29 -5.85 -3.11
C ILE A 28 -0.19 -4.97 -1.87
N LEU A 29 -0.60 -5.47 -0.69
CA LEU A 29 -0.49 -4.75 0.58
C LEU A 29 0.97 -4.43 0.94
N ASP A 30 1.86 -5.41 0.80
CA ASP A 30 3.32 -5.23 0.96
C ASP A 30 3.85 -4.14 0.03
N ALA A 31 3.46 -4.17 -1.25
CA ALA A 31 3.89 -3.17 -2.23
C ALA A 31 3.39 -1.77 -1.88
N ILE A 32 2.14 -1.62 -1.44
CA ILE A 32 1.60 -0.31 -0.98
C ILE A 32 2.43 0.21 0.19
N GLY A 33 2.74 -0.63 1.18
CA GLY A 33 3.57 -0.26 2.33
C GLY A 33 4.98 0.14 1.92
N ASP A 34 5.62 -0.64 1.05
CA ASP A 34 6.96 -0.34 0.53
C ASP A 34 6.98 0.97 -0.25
N LEU A 35 6.02 1.21 -1.14
CA LEU A 35 5.92 2.44 -1.95
C LEU A 35 5.72 3.68 -1.07
N TYR A 36 5.01 3.55 0.04
CA TYR A 36 4.80 4.66 0.98
C TYR A 36 6.08 5.13 1.68
N LEU A 37 7.19 4.37 1.58
CA LEU A 37 8.51 4.83 2.00
C LEU A 37 9.04 6.02 1.18
N LEU A 38 8.36 6.40 0.09
CA LEU A 38 8.56 7.70 -0.58
C LEU A 38 8.24 8.90 0.34
N GLY A 39 7.46 8.70 1.40
CA GLY A 39 7.03 9.76 2.32
C GLY A 39 5.81 10.55 1.84
N HIS A 40 5.30 10.23 0.65
CA HIS A 40 4.12 10.86 0.04
C HIS A 40 3.24 9.81 -0.65
N SER A 41 1.95 10.12 -0.77
CA SER A 41 1.05 9.33 -1.62
C SER A 41 1.45 9.43 -3.09
N LEU A 42 1.35 8.32 -3.81
CA LEU A 42 1.70 8.24 -5.23
C LEU A 42 0.45 8.48 -6.09
N ILE A 43 0.58 9.34 -7.10
CA ILE A 43 -0.33 9.39 -8.25
C ILE A 43 0.40 8.72 -9.41
N GLY A 44 -0.02 7.52 -9.76
CA GLY A 44 0.64 6.72 -10.80
C GLY A 44 0.19 5.26 -10.77
N GLU A 45 0.83 4.44 -11.59
CA GLU A 45 0.59 3.00 -11.67
C GLU A 45 1.84 2.23 -11.22
N PHE A 46 1.65 1.23 -10.36
CA PHE A 46 2.68 0.28 -9.99
C PHE A 46 2.36 -1.09 -10.57
N SER A 47 3.32 -1.67 -11.31
CA SER A 47 3.22 -3.02 -11.85
C SER A 47 4.42 -3.84 -11.42
N GLY A 48 4.19 -4.95 -10.72
CA GLY A 48 5.23 -5.80 -10.15
C GLY A 48 5.08 -7.24 -10.60
N HIS A 49 6.08 -7.78 -11.31
CA HIS A 49 6.14 -9.20 -11.65
C HIS A 49 7.08 -9.95 -10.70
N LYS A 50 6.52 -10.80 -9.83
CA LYS A 50 7.26 -11.52 -8.77
C LYS A 50 8.14 -10.58 -7.92
N SER A 51 7.66 -9.36 -7.71
CA SER A 51 8.38 -8.35 -6.92
C SER A 51 8.30 -8.66 -5.42
N GLY A 52 9.30 -8.20 -4.68
CA GLY A 52 9.34 -8.20 -3.23
C GLY A 52 10.06 -6.96 -2.71
N HIS A 53 10.19 -6.83 -1.39
CA HIS A 53 10.66 -5.60 -0.72
C HIS A 53 11.97 -5.02 -1.30
N LYS A 54 12.95 -5.88 -1.61
CA LYS A 54 14.22 -5.45 -2.20
C LYS A 54 14.02 -4.75 -3.55
N LEU A 55 13.20 -5.32 -4.43
CA LEU A 55 12.98 -4.77 -5.78
C LEU A 55 12.12 -3.50 -5.72
N ASN A 56 11.10 -3.48 -4.84
CA ASN A 56 10.31 -2.28 -4.57
C ASN A 56 11.20 -1.14 -4.07
N ASN A 57 12.11 -1.38 -3.12
CA ASN A 57 13.02 -0.35 -2.63
C ASN A 57 14.00 0.16 -3.71
N LEU A 58 14.51 -0.73 -4.57
CA LEU A 58 15.38 -0.32 -5.69
C LEU A 58 14.64 0.56 -6.69
N LEU A 59 13.37 0.24 -6.98
CA LEU A 59 12.51 1.09 -7.82
C LEU A 59 12.37 2.49 -7.23
N LEU A 60 12.08 2.61 -5.92
CA LEU A 60 11.94 3.90 -5.27
C LEU A 60 13.24 4.71 -5.30
N ARG A 61 14.38 4.09 -5.00
CA ARG A 61 15.68 4.78 -5.08
C ARG A 61 15.95 5.31 -6.48
N LYS A 62 15.62 4.54 -7.51
CA LYS A 62 15.78 4.97 -8.91
C LYS A 62 14.85 6.14 -9.24
N LEU A 63 13.58 6.06 -8.83
CA LEU A 63 12.60 7.13 -9.02
C LEU A 63 13.05 8.45 -8.36
N ILE A 64 13.49 8.39 -7.10
CA ILE A 64 13.97 9.58 -6.37
C ILE A 64 15.23 10.18 -7.04
N ALA A 65 16.15 9.33 -7.50
CA ALA A 65 17.39 9.79 -8.13
C ALA A 65 17.16 10.48 -9.48
N ASP A 66 16.10 10.14 -10.19
CA ASP A 66 15.76 10.72 -11.49
C ASP A 66 14.61 11.73 -11.35
N THR A 67 14.95 12.96 -10.98
CA THR A 67 13.98 14.05 -10.74
C THR A 67 13.24 14.51 -11.99
N GLN A 68 13.55 13.99 -13.18
CA GLN A 68 12.80 14.27 -14.40
C GLN A 68 11.60 13.32 -14.59
N THR A 69 11.53 12.26 -13.79
CA THR A 69 10.52 11.20 -13.93
C THR A 69 9.32 11.36 -13.01
N TRP A 70 9.33 12.38 -12.14
CA TRP A 70 8.25 12.67 -11.22
C TRP A 70 8.19 14.16 -10.88
N GLU A 71 7.04 14.59 -10.38
CA GLU A 71 6.84 15.92 -9.83
C GLU A 71 6.03 15.85 -8.53
N SER A 72 6.19 16.86 -7.67
CA SER A 72 5.35 17.02 -6.49
C SER A 72 4.19 17.93 -6.81
N VAL A 73 2.96 17.47 -6.51
CA VAL A 73 1.73 18.21 -6.77
C VAL A 73 0.94 18.41 -5.49
N VAL A 74 0.27 19.55 -5.39
CA VAL A 74 -0.66 19.88 -4.30
C VAL A 74 -1.96 20.37 -4.94
N PHE A 75 -3.08 19.77 -4.53
CA PHE A 75 -4.40 20.18 -4.97
C PHE A 75 -5.06 21.00 -3.86
N GLU A 76 -5.37 22.28 -4.12
CA GLU A 76 -6.02 23.15 -3.13
C GLU A 76 -7.46 22.72 -2.83
N LYS A 77 -8.15 22.17 -3.85
CA LYS A 77 -9.51 21.66 -3.73
C LYS A 77 -9.51 20.14 -3.89
N PRO A 78 -10.20 19.40 -3.02
CA PRO A 78 -10.33 17.95 -3.17
C PRO A 78 -10.93 17.50 -4.50
N SER A 79 -11.79 18.34 -5.11
CA SER A 79 -12.40 18.08 -6.42
C SER A 79 -11.41 18.00 -7.57
N ASP A 80 -10.24 18.60 -7.42
CA ASP A 80 -9.25 18.72 -8.49
C ASP A 80 -8.26 17.54 -8.44
N ALA A 81 -8.23 16.80 -7.33
CA ALA A 81 -7.35 15.66 -7.14
C ALA A 81 -7.91 14.39 -7.81
N PRO A 82 -7.07 13.57 -8.48
CA PRO A 82 -7.49 12.31 -9.10
C PRO A 82 -7.75 11.19 -8.08
N ILE A 83 -7.35 11.40 -6.82
CA ILE A 83 -7.49 10.45 -5.72
C ILE A 83 -8.35 11.10 -4.64
N ALA A 84 -9.44 10.43 -4.27
CA ALA A 84 -10.30 10.83 -3.16
C ALA A 84 -9.96 10.03 -1.89
N TYR A 85 -9.88 10.72 -0.76
CA TYR A 85 -9.71 10.09 0.55
C TYR A 85 -11.03 10.08 1.32
N VAL A 86 -11.25 9.01 2.08
CA VAL A 86 -12.38 8.93 3.00
C VAL A 86 -12.21 9.97 4.09
N GLN A 87 -13.28 10.69 4.43
CA GLN A 87 -13.25 11.64 5.52
C GLN A 87 -13.01 10.89 6.84
N PRO A 88 -12.11 11.38 7.72
CA PRO A 88 -11.96 10.79 9.03
C PRO A 88 -13.30 10.87 9.78
N PRO A 89 -13.60 9.88 10.64
CA PRO A 89 -14.78 9.97 11.48
C PRO A 89 -14.71 11.27 12.30
N PRO A 90 -15.85 11.95 12.56
CA PRO A 90 -15.87 13.14 13.38
C PRO A 90 -15.25 12.82 14.74
N VAL A 91 -14.22 13.57 15.12
CA VAL A 91 -13.63 13.44 16.46
C VAL A 91 -14.69 13.87 17.47
N PRO A 92 -15.07 13.04 18.45
CA PRO A 92 -16.03 13.44 19.47
C PRO A 92 -15.49 14.68 20.20
N VAL A 93 -16.22 15.80 20.09
CA VAL A 93 -15.96 16.99 20.90
C VAL A 93 -16.45 16.67 22.31
N GLY A 94 -15.59 16.09 23.16
CA GLY A 94 -16.05 15.72 24.51
C GLY A 94 -15.16 14.84 25.39
N SER A 95 -13.89 14.58 25.06
CA SER A 95 -12.96 13.93 26.01
C SER A 95 -11.65 14.69 26.10
N ALA A 96 -11.73 15.94 26.53
CA ALA A 96 -10.66 16.54 27.29
C ALA A 96 -10.85 16.10 28.75
N ILE A 97 -9.91 15.27 29.22
CA ILE A 97 -9.50 14.98 30.61
C ILE A 97 -10.56 14.96 31.71
#